data_AF-A0A5C8MD67-F1
#
_entry.id   AF-A0A5C8MD67-F1
#
_cell.length_a   1.000
_cell.length_b   1.000
_cell.length_c   1.000
_cell.angle_alpha   90.00
_cell.angle_beta   90.00
_cell.angle_gamma   90.00
#
_symmetry.space_group_name_H-M   'P 1'
#
loop_
_entity.id
_entity.type
_entity.pdbx_description
1 polymer ?
#
loop_
_entity_poly.entity_id
_entity_poly.type
_entity_poly.pdbx_seq_one_letter_code
_entity_poly.pdbx_strand_id
1 'polypeptide(L)'
;MDHGEARSYEVKGLDKVVDFSFDKKGVALREDGTVWEWSYQYGSPEDTTWYFPVSAPVQKQQLKDIVKVALGHYNIKAALDKDGIVWVWTTYIDPFVTNKDKELDPVAIPGLKK
;
A
#
# COMPACT_ATOMS: atom_id res chain seq x y z
N MET A 1 -30.03 2.95 -19.96
CA MET A 1 -29.09 2.17 -19.15
C MET A 1 -28.83 3.00 -17.92
N ASP A 2 -29.24 2.50 -16.76
CA ASP A 2 -29.07 3.19 -15.48
C ASP A 2 -27.58 3.12 -15.10
N HIS A 3 -26.89 4.27 -15.09
CA HIS A 3 -25.51 4.34 -14.65
C HIS A 3 -25.55 4.30 -13.12
N GLY A 4 -25.57 3.08 -12.57
CA GLY A 4 -25.66 2.85 -11.13
C GLY A 4 -24.80 3.83 -10.35
N GLU A 5 -25.43 4.52 -9.40
CA GLU A 5 -24.83 5.64 -8.68
C GLU A 5 -23.48 5.27 -8.07
N ALA A 6 -22.49 6.15 -8.23
CA ALA A 6 -21.19 6.00 -7.58
C ALA A 6 -21.38 6.05 -6.06
N ARG A 7 -21.02 4.97 -5.37
CA ARG A 7 -21.10 4.85 -3.91
C ARG A 7 -19.71 4.97 -3.31
N SER A 8 -19.56 5.83 -2.29
CA SER A 8 -18.35 5.91 -1.48
C SER A 8 -18.33 4.81 -0.41
N TYR A 9 -17.20 4.12 -0.26
CA TYR A 9 -16.98 3.14 0.80
C TYR A 9 -15.81 3.55 1.68
N GLU A 10 -16.01 3.43 2.99
CA GLU A 10 -14.92 3.54 3.95
C GLU A 10 -14.10 2.25 3.93
N VAL A 11 -12.77 2.37 3.82
CA VAL A 11 -11.86 1.25 4.02
C VAL A 11 -11.78 0.95 5.51
N LYS A 12 -12.53 -0.07 5.96
CA LYS A 12 -12.59 -0.44 7.38
C LYS A 12 -11.22 -0.87 7.90
N GLY A 13 -10.93 -0.50 9.14
CA GLY A 13 -9.67 -0.80 9.82
C GLY A 13 -8.55 0.21 9.55
N LEU A 14 -8.87 1.32 8.86
CA LEU A 14 -7.91 2.36 8.53
C LEU A 14 -8.44 3.74 8.97
N ASP A 15 -8.15 4.14 10.20
CA ASP A 15 -8.53 5.41 10.80
C ASP A 15 -7.32 6.35 10.96
N LYS A 16 -7.60 7.66 11.09
CA LYS A 16 -6.59 8.70 11.35
C LYS A 16 -5.46 8.69 10.30
N VAL A 17 -5.84 8.61 9.03
CA VAL A 17 -4.90 8.66 7.89
C VAL A 17 -4.46 10.11 7.65
N VAL A 18 -3.15 10.32 7.54
CA VAL A 18 -2.54 11.64 7.28
C VAL A 18 -1.85 11.75 5.93
N ASP A 19 -1.58 10.62 5.29
CA ASP A 19 -1.04 10.57 3.93
C ASP A 19 -1.46 9.26 3.26
N PHE A 20 -1.65 9.26 1.94
CA PHE A 20 -2.00 8.05 1.21
C PHE A 20 -1.62 8.14 -0.27
N SER A 21 -1.47 6.99 -0.91
CA SER A 21 -1.31 6.87 -2.35
C SER A 21 -2.05 5.63 -2.84
N PHE A 22 -2.67 5.72 -4.01
CA PHE A 22 -3.54 4.68 -4.53
C PHE A 22 -3.45 4.54 -6.06
N ASP A 23 -3.43 3.30 -6.52
CA ASP A 23 -3.72 2.85 -7.89
C ASP A 23 -4.52 1.53 -7.77
N LYS A 24 -4.10 0.40 -8.34
CA LYS A 24 -4.72 -0.91 -8.06
C LYS A 24 -4.40 -1.45 -6.65
N LYS A 25 -3.45 -0.79 -5.98
CA LYS A 25 -2.98 -1.05 -4.61
C LYS A 25 -3.02 0.27 -3.86
N GLY A 26 -3.31 0.22 -2.57
CA GLY A 26 -3.28 1.38 -1.70
C GLY A 26 -2.22 1.25 -0.62
N VAL A 27 -1.61 2.38 -0.30
CA VAL A 27 -0.76 2.56 0.89
C VAL A 27 -1.26 3.78 1.65
N ALA A 28 -1.33 3.68 2.97
CA ALA A 28 -1.68 4.79 3.84
C ALA A 28 -0.72 4.90 5.02
N LEU A 29 -0.51 6.15 5.44
CA LEU A 29 0.18 6.53 6.65
C LEU A 29 -0.84 6.99 7.70
N ARG A 30 -0.78 6.42 8.89
CA ARG A 30 -1.56 6.86 10.05
C ARG A 30 -0.81 7.90 10.87
N GLU A 31 -1.54 8.68 11.67
CA GLU A 31 -0.99 9.67 12.61
C GLU A 31 0.07 9.10 13.58
N ASP A 32 -0.02 7.81 13.90
CA ASP A 32 0.92 7.11 14.79
C ASP A 32 2.23 6.68 14.10
N GLY A 33 2.43 7.06 12.84
CA GLY A 33 3.62 6.73 12.06
C GLY A 33 3.63 5.33 11.46
N THR A 34 2.51 4.59 11.55
CA THR A 34 2.38 3.25 10.97
C THR A 34 1.91 3.27 9.51
N VAL A 35 2.40 2.32 8.72
CA VAL A 35 2.05 2.17 7.30
C VAL A 35 1.18 0.94 7.08
N TRP A 36 0.12 1.10 6.29
CA TRP A 36 -0.87 0.08 6.00
C TRP A 36 -1.07 -0.07 4.50
N GLU A 37 -1.25 -1.31 4.05
CA GLU A 37 -1.47 -1.63 2.64
C GLU A 37 -2.78 -2.37 2.42
N TRP A 38 -3.44 -2.08 1.30
CA TRP A 38 -4.58 -2.85 0.80
C TRP A 38 -4.48 -2.98 -0.72
N SER A 39 -5.33 -3.83 -1.28
CA SER A 39 -5.37 -4.04 -2.72
C SER A 39 -6.77 -4.19 -3.25
N TYR A 40 -6.97 -3.76 -4.49
CA TYR A 40 -8.18 -4.07 -5.21
C TYR A 40 -8.33 -5.58 -5.39
N GLN A 41 -9.49 -6.10 -5.02
CA GLN A 41 -9.90 -7.47 -5.28
C GLN A 41 -10.81 -7.42 -6.51
N TYR A 42 -10.46 -8.14 -7.57
CA TYR A 42 -11.41 -8.35 -8.65
C TYR A 42 -12.52 -9.26 -8.10
N GLY A 43 -13.78 -8.84 -8.24
CA GLY A 43 -14.91 -9.76 -8.14
C GLY A 43 -14.81 -10.85 -9.20
N SER A 44 -15.62 -11.91 -9.08
CA SER A 44 -15.72 -12.90 -10.15
C SER A 44 -16.25 -12.22 -11.43
N PRO A 45 -15.94 -12.73 -12.63
CA PRO A 45 -16.44 -12.15 -13.89
C PRO A 45 -17.97 -12.06 -13.98
N GLU A 46 -18.65 -12.89 -13.19
CA GLU A 46 -20.10 -13.01 -13.05
C GLU A 46 -20.67 -12.10 -11.93
N ASP A 47 -19.80 -11.46 -11.14
CA ASP A 47 -20.18 -10.47 -10.15
C ASP A 47 -20.49 -9.14 -10.84
N THR A 48 -21.77 -8.95 -11.15
CA THR A 48 -22.33 -7.73 -11.76
C THR A 48 -22.50 -6.61 -10.75
N THR A 49 -21.62 -6.56 -9.75
CA THR A 49 -21.67 -5.53 -8.74
C THR A 49 -20.46 -4.62 -8.88
N TRP A 50 -20.71 -3.34 -9.17
CA TRP A 50 -19.69 -2.31 -9.42
C TRP A 50 -19.02 -1.85 -8.10
N TYR A 51 -18.98 -2.73 -7.09
CA TYR A 51 -18.22 -2.49 -5.88
C TYR A 51 -16.74 -2.63 -6.23
N PHE A 52 -15.90 -1.75 -5.69
CA PHE A 52 -14.47 -1.94 -5.74
C PHE A 52 -14.01 -2.64 -4.45
N PRO A 53 -14.24 -3.96 -4.23
CA PRO A 53 -13.86 -4.57 -2.99
C PRO A 53 -12.34 -4.47 -2.83
N VAL A 54 -11.90 -4.02 -1.66
CA VAL A 54 -10.49 -4.00 -1.30
C VAL A 54 -10.22 -5.09 -0.27
N SER A 55 -8.99 -5.59 -0.23
CA SER A 55 -8.54 -6.45 0.86
C SER A 55 -8.58 -5.68 2.19
N ALA A 56 -8.74 -6.40 3.30
CA ALA A 56 -8.53 -5.79 4.61
C ALA A 56 -7.13 -5.14 4.66
N PRO A 57 -7.00 -3.91 5.17
CA PRO A 57 -5.70 -3.28 5.35
C PRO A 57 -4.78 -4.12 6.23
N VAL A 58 -3.52 -4.26 5.81
CA VAL A 58 -2.48 -4.97 6.54
C VAL A 58 -1.36 -4.01 6.90
N GLN A 59 -1.01 -3.95 8.18
CA GLN A 59 0.10 -3.13 8.66
C GLN A 59 1.46 -3.71 8.23
N LYS A 60 2.35 -2.85 7.73
CA LYS A 60 3.76 -3.19 7.46
C LYS A 60 4.58 -3.00 8.73
N GLN A 61 4.65 -4.04 9.55
CA GLN A 61 5.23 -4.03 10.91
C GLN A 61 6.69 -3.54 11.00
N GLN A 62 7.45 -3.62 9.90
CA GLN A 62 8.85 -3.18 9.84
C GLN A 62 9.00 -1.66 9.67
N LEU A 63 7.94 -0.96 9.27
CA LEU A 63 7.93 0.50 9.11
C LEU A 63 7.41 1.16 10.38
N LYS A 64 8.22 2.06 10.93
CA LYS A 64 7.90 2.85 12.12
C LYS A 64 8.33 4.29 11.91
N ASP A 65 7.66 5.20 12.60
CA ASP A 65 7.96 6.63 12.55
C ASP A 65 7.99 7.21 11.12
N ILE A 66 7.11 6.70 10.25
CA ILE A 66 7.01 7.15 8.87
C ILE A 66 6.35 8.52 8.82
N VAL A 67 6.88 9.39 7.95
CA VAL A 67 6.37 10.76 7.75
C VAL A 67 5.81 10.99 6.35
N LYS A 68 6.14 10.13 5.38
CA LYS A 68 5.61 10.17 4.01
C LYS A 68 5.54 8.78 3.37
N VAL A 69 4.57 8.59 2.48
CA VAL A 69 4.43 7.39 1.65
C VAL A 69 4.27 7.76 0.18
N ALA A 70 4.69 6.85 -0.71
CA ALA A 70 4.52 7.01 -2.15
C ALA A 70 4.35 5.65 -2.84
N LEU A 71 3.57 5.63 -3.92
CA LEU A 71 3.54 4.52 -4.87
C LEU A 71 4.40 4.86 -6.08
N GLY A 72 5.15 3.86 -6.55
CA GLY A 72 5.85 3.85 -7.82
C GLY A 72 5.17 2.93 -8.83
N HIS A 73 5.69 2.91 -10.05
CA HIS A 73 5.25 1.98 -11.09
C HIS A 73 5.59 0.52 -10.71
N TYR A 74 4.91 -0.44 -11.33
CA TYR A 74 5.19 -1.87 -11.21
C TYR A 74 5.14 -2.43 -9.77
N ASN A 75 4.20 -1.93 -8.95
CA ASN A 75 4.00 -2.36 -7.56
C ASN A 75 5.12 -1.95 -6.58
N ILE A 76 5.98 -1.00 -6.95
CA ILE A 76 6.97 -0.44 -6.03
C ILE A 76 6.27 0.52 -5.07
N LYS A 77 6.67 0.49 -3.80
CA LYS A 77 6.25 1.44 -2.77
C LYS A 77 7.47 2.02 -2.10
N ALA A 78 7.33 3.24 -1.59
CA ALA A 78 8.34 3.89 -0.78
C ALA A 78 7.74 4.56 0.45
N ALA A 79 8.53 4.66 1.51
CA ALA A 79 8.23 5.43 2.70
C ALA A 79 9.47 6.21 3.15
N LEU A 80 9.29 7.41 3.69
CA LEU A 80 10.33 8.20 4.33
C LEU A 80 10.08 8.19 5.84
N ASP A 81 11.07 7.80 6.63
CA ASP A 81 10.99 7.90 8.09
C ASP A 81 11.45 9.26 8.63
N LYS A 82 11.16 9.52 9.90
CA LYS A 82 11.52 10.76 10.60
C LYS A 82 13.03 11.03 10.64
N ASP A 83 13.86 10.00 10.50
CA ASP A 83 15.33 10.08 10.54
C ASP A 83 15.91 10.30 9.13
N GLY A 84 15.03 10.43 8.13
CA GLY A 84 15.36 10.73 6.76
C GLY A 84 15.73 9.51 5.92
N ILE A 85 15.52 8.29 6.43
CA ILE A 85 15.80 7.05 5.69
C ILE A 85 14.62 6.73 4.79
N VAL A 86 14.93 6.41 3.53
CA VAL A 86 13.93 5.93 2.57
C VAL A 86 13.90 4.41 2.58
N TRP A 87 12.69 3.88 2.73
CA TRP A 87 12.36 2.47 2.68
C TRP A 87 11.66 2.17 1.37
N VAL A 88 12.01 1.06 0.72
CA VAL A 88 11.34 0.59 -0.50
C VAL A 88 10.93 -0.86 -0.37
N TRP A 89 9.78 -1.22 -0.93
CA TRP A 89 9.33 -2.60 -1.03
C TRP A 89 8.42 -2.81 -2.24
N THR A 90 8.21 -4.08 -2.57
CA THR A 90 7.32 -4.49 -3.66
C THR A 90 6.44 -5.64 -3.23
N THR A 91 5.32 -5.83 -3.92
CA THR A 91 4.50 -7.05 -3.81
C THR A 91 4.73 -7.99 -5.00
N TYR A 92 5.66 -7.65 -5.88
CA TYR A 92 6.09 -8.48 -7.00
C TYR A 92 7.29 -9.31 -6.56
N ILE A 93 7.21 -10.62 -6.75
CA ILE A 93 8.33 -11.55 -6.55
C ILE A 93 8.96 -11.77 -7.92
N ASP A 94 10.23 -11.43 -8.09
CA ASP A 94 10.96 -11.82 -9.31
C ASP A 94 11.05 -13.35 -9.36
N PRO A 95 10.52 -14.01 -10.40
CA PRO A 95 10.53 -15.47 -10.50
C PRO A 95 11.95 -16.08 -10.54
N PHE A 96 12.98 -15.29 -10.84
CA PHE A 96 14.36 -15.73 -10.98
C PHE A 96 15.23 -15.45 -9.73
N VAL A 97 14.70 -14.77 -8.72
CA VAL A 97 15.41 -14.52 -7.45
C VAL A 97 15.16 -15.67 -6.47
N THR A 98 16.25 -16.21 -5.92
CA THR A 98 16.24 -17.42 -5.08
C THR A 98 15.99 -17.14 -3.60
N ASN A 99 15.93 -15.87 -3.17
CA ASN A 99 15.67 -15.47 -1.79
C ASN A 99 14.40 -14.62 -1.67
N LYS A 100 13.26 -15.28 -1.91
CA LYS A 100 11.94 -14.66 -2.09
C LYS A 100 11.38 -13.97 -0.84
N ASP A 101 11.84 -14.37 0.35
CA ASP A 101 11.32 -13.87 1.63
C ASP A 101 11.90 -12.52 2.04
N LYS A 102 13.03 -12.09 1.47
CA LYS A 102 13.67 -10.79 1.80
C LYS A 102 13.27 -9.63 0.89
N GLU A 103 12.63 -9.89 -0.25
CA GLU A 103 12.41 -8.89 -1.29
C GLU A 103 11.05 -8.17 -1.17
N LEU A 104 10.12 -8.76 -0.43
CA LEU A 104 8.77 -8.22 -0.18
C LEU A 104 8.67 -7.29 1.03
N ASP A 105 9.72 -7.29 1.84
CA ASP A 105 9.80 -6.50 3.04
C ASP A 105 10.45 -5.14 2.77
N PRO A 106 10.05 -4.09 3.51
CA PRO A 106 10.69 -2.80 3.46
C PRO A 106 12.20 -2.88 3.65
N VAL A 107 12.95 -2.50 2.62
CA VAL A 107 14.40 -2.39 2.67
C VAL A 107 14.78 -0.92 2.77
N ALA A 108 15.52 -0.57 3.82
CA ALA A 108 16.14 0.75 3.93
C ALA A 108 17.19 0.93 2.84
N ILE A 109 17.17 2.07 2.15
CA ILE A 109 18.23 2.50 1.23
C ILE A 109 19.18 3.41 2.02
N PRO A 110 20.36 2.90 2.45
CA PRO A 110 21.29 3.70 3.23
C PRO A 110 21.87 4.82 2.35
N GLY A 111 21.86 6.06 2.85
CA GLY A 111 22.48 7.21 2.19
C GLY A 111 21.54 8.07 1.33
N LEU A 112 20.29 7.66 1.11
CA LEU A 112 19.25 8.61 0.70
C LEU A 112 18.79 9.35 1.95
N LYS A 113 19.31 10.57 2.17
CA LYS A 113 18.86 11.48 3.22
C LYS A 113 18.24 12.72 2.59
N LYS A 114 17.19 13.24 3.21
CA LYS A 114 16.57 14.51 2.84
C LYS A 114 17.54 15.68 3.04
#